data_AF-A0A5P2DTT0-F1
#
_entry.id   AF-A0A5P2DTT0-F1
#
_cell.length_a   1.000
_cell.length_b   1.000
_cell.length_c   1.000
_cell.angle_alpha   90.00
_cell.angle_beta   90.00
_cell.angle_gamma   90.00
#
_symmetry.space_group_name_H-M   'P 1'
#
loop_
_entity.id
_entity.type
_entity.pdbx_description
1 polymer ?
#
loop_
_entity_poly.entity_id
_entity_poly.type
_entity_poly.pdbx_seq_one_letter_code
_entity_poly.pdbx_strand_id
1 'polypeptide(L)'
;MSRRTAMLCTSSGLIATAFGVVVDRGGDPGPVHTEAQEESTAEPPAEAAPEPGKQAWMPDATLRPLAVNFTPGGLREMRGLVLHVQEGENSLHDHFSDPAAQASAHFWVSQSGEIEQYVSAHDRAWAQGTGNPSWLSVETSGFASRPLTAQQVDSVARIYAWGMAQHGWPLEPASTPQGRGLGIHRMGGRDWGGHSCPGPLRSAQAGEILGAVRTKYSR
;
A
#
# COMPACT_ATOMS: atom_id res chain seq x y z
N MET A 1 23.07 19.74 41.12
CA MET A 1 24.41 19.77 41.77
C MET A 1 25.13 18.53 41.26
N SER A 2 26.18 18.52 40.42
CA SER A 2 27.41 19.31 40.26
C SER A 2 27.85 19.10 38.77
N ARG A 3 28.15 20.08 37.89
CA ARG A 3 29.31 21.02 37.81
C ARG A 3 30.64 20.29 38.06
N ARG A 4 31.69 20.29 37.22
CA ARG A 4 32.23 21.04 36.06
C ARG A 4 33.11 20.01 35.26
N THR A 5 33.70 20.22 34.08
CA THR A 5 34.64 21.27 33.66
C THR A 5 34.94 21.09 32.16
N ALA A 6 35.07 22.22 31.47
CA ALA A 6 35.42 22.38 30.08
C ALA A 6 36.94 22.26 29.82
N MET A 7 37.33 22.07 28.56
CA MET A 7 38.56 22.68 28.05
C MET A 7 38.42 23.02 26.56
N LEU A 8 38.41 24.33 26.28
CA LEU A 8 38.73 24.93 24.99
C LEU A 8 40.26 25.03 24.85
N CYS A 9 40.76 24.96 23.62
CA CYS A 9 41.84 25.80 23.08
C CYS A 9 41.96 25.54 21.56
N THR A 10 41.59 26.50 20.69
CA THR A 10 42.46 27.44 19.93
C THR A 10 43.28 26.75 18.82
N SER A 11 43.43 27.23 17.57
CA SER A 11 43.27 28.58 16.99
C SER A 11 43.59 28.54 15.47
N SER A 12 43.14 29.58 14.75
CA SER A 12 43.70 30.19 13.52
C SER A 12 43.59 29.40 12.21
N GLY A 13 43.20 29.96 11.07
CA GLY A 13 42.89 31.33 10.65
C GLY A 13 43.16 31.46 9.15
N LEU A 14 42.38 32.24 8.40
CA LEU A 14 42.83 33.14 7.33
C LEU A 14 41.62 33.80 6.62
N ILE A 15 41.66 35.13 6.62
CA ILE A 15 40.80 36.05 5.87
C ILE A 15 41.50 36.37 4.55
N ALA A 16 40.75 36.45 3.45
CA ALA A 16 41.18 37.18 2.27
C ALA A 16 40.00 37.99 1.71
N THR A 17 40.11 39.31 1.86
CA THR A 17 39.32 40.34 1.18
C THR A 17 39.98 40.73 -0.15
N ALA A 18 39.18 40.98 -1.18
CA ALA A 18 39.58 41.80 -2.32
C ALA A 18 38.43 42.73 -2.73
N PHE A 19 38.77 44.01 -2.89
CA PHE A 19 37.92 45.16 -3.24
C PHE A 19 38.18 45.58 -4.70
N GLY A 20 37.18 46.21 -5.33
CA GLY A 20 37.31 47.17 -6.44
C GLY A 20 37.07 46.60 -7.84
N VAL A 21 36.51 47.32 -8.82
CA VAL A 21 36.16 48.74 -9.01
C VAL A 21 35.11 48.80 -10.14
N VAL A 22 34.13 49.71 -10.03
CA VAL A 22 33.20 50.10 -11.10
C VAL A 22 33.77 51.29 -11.88
N VAL A 23 33.68 51.28 -13.21
CA VAL A 23 33.67 52.49 -14.04
C VAL A 23 32.65 52.34 -15.16
N ASP A 24 31.74 53.29 -15.23
CA ASP A 24 30.68 53.51 -16.21
C ASP A 24 31.13 54.48 -17.33
N ARG A 25 30.59 54.33 -18.56
CA ARG A 25 30.02 55.42 -19.38
C ARG A 25 29.59 54.98 -20.79
N GLY A 26 28.32 55.26 -21.12
CA GLY A 26 27.95 55.83 -22.43
C GLY A 26 26.61 55.42 -23.06
N GLY A 27 25.58 56.30 -23.00
CA GLY A 27 24.64 56.54 -24.12
C GLY A 27 23.13 56.30 -23.91
N ASP A 28 22.39 57.40 -23.76
CA ASP A 28 20.94 57.68 -23.55
C ASP A 28 19.94 57.20 -24.67
N PRO A 29 18.61 57.49 -24.63
CA PRO A 29 17.52 56.85 -23.87
C PRO A 29 16.39 56.22 -24.75
N GLY A 30 15.57 55.34 -24.17
CA GLY A 30 14.30 54.85 -24.74
C GLY A 30 13.20 54.80 -23.67
N PRO A 31 11.91 54.96 -24.02
CA PRO A 31 10.88 55.41 -23.10
C PRO A 31 10.52 54.37 -22.03
N VAL A 32 10.33 54.90 -20.83
CA VAL A 32 9.84 54.23 -19.64
C VAL A 32 8.42 53.70 -19.89
N HIS A 33 8.28 52.38 -19.91
CA HIS A 33 7.02 51.72 -19.60
C HIS A 33 7.10 51.18 -18.17
N THR A 34 6.28 51.79 -17.31
CA THR A 34 5.97 51.31 -15.97
C THR A 34 5.11 50.06 -16.09
N GLU A 35 5.62 48.91 -15.68
CA GLU A 35 4.79 47.76 -15.31
C GLU A 35 5.21 47.25 -13.95
N ALA A 36 4.22 47.16 -13.07
CA ALA A 36 4.34 46.74 -11.69
C ALA A 36 4.88 45.30 -11.61
N GLN A 37 5.84 45.09 -10.71
CA GLN A 37 6.25 43.76 -10.31
C GLN A 37 5.12 43.14 -9.47
N GLU A 38 4.37 42.21 -10.06
CA GLU A 38 3.58 41.27 -9.28
C GLU A 38 4.52 40.24 -8.65
N GLU A 39 4.65 40.35 -7.33
CA GLU A 39 5.29 39.41 -6.45
C GLU A 39 4.50 38.08 -6.47
N SER A 40 4.93 37.16 -7.33
CA SER A 40 4.41 35.79 -7.38
C SER A 40 4.85 35.03 -6.13
N THR A 41 4.06 35.10 -5.06
CA THR A 41 4.08 34.11 -3.98
C THR A 41 3.74 32.74 -4.56
N ALA A 42 4.76 31.95 -4.87
CA ALA A 42 4.60 30.54 -5.19
C ALA A 42 4.16 29.81 -3.92
N GLU A 43 2.89 29.43 -3.89
CA GLU A 43 2.31 28.53 -2.90
C GLU A 43 3.06 27.18 -2.96
N PRO A 44 3.43 26.55 -1.81
CA PRO A 44 4.03 25.22 -1.84
C PRO A 44 3.02 24.23 -2.47
N PRO A 45 3.48 23.22 -3.22
CA PRO A 45 2.56 22.31 -3.89
C PRO A 45 1.72 21.60 -2.84
N ALA A 46 0.40 21.83 -2.91
CA ALA A 46 -0.58 21.08 -2.18
C ALA A 46 -0.35 19.59 -2.44
N GLU A 47 -0.19 18.82 -1.36
CA GLU A 47 -0.18 17.37 -1.39
C GLU A 47 -1.42 16.89 -2.16
N ALA A 48 -1.20 16.34 -3.35
CA ALA A 48 -2.26 16.06 -4.30
C ALA A 48 -3.31 15.14 -3.64
N ALA A 49 -4.56 15.61 -3.58
CA ALA A 49 -5.70 14.79 -3.18
C ALA A 49 -5.74 13.52 -4.07
N PRO A 50 -6.13 12.36 -3.53
CA PRO A 50 -6.17 11.13 -4.31
C PRO A 50 -7.10 11.29 -5.51
N GLU A 51 -6.57 10.99 -6.71
CA GLU A 51 -7.31 10.99 -7.97
C GLU A 51 -8.65 10.25 -7.82
N PRO A 52 -9.78 10.81 -8.30
CA PRO A 52 -11.09 10.19 -8.22
C PRO A 52 -11.11 8.90 -9.06
N GLY A 53 -10.72 7.78 -8.46
CA GLY A 53 -10.67 6.48 -9.14
C GLY A 53 -9.89 5.37 -8.42
N LYS A 54 -9.06 5.67 -7.41
CA LYS A 54 -8.29 4.64 -6.67
C LYS A 54 -8.60 4.68 -5.17
N GLN A 55 -9.74 4.11 -4.79
CA GLN A 55 -10.13 4.03 -3.37
C GLN A 55 -9.13 3.20 -2.55
N ALA A 56 -8.75 3.70 -1.38
CA ALA A 56 -7.87 2.96 -0.45
C ALA A 56 -8.66 1.95 0.41
N TRP A 57 -9.94 2.24 0.64
CA TRP A 57 -10.83 1.47 1.49
C TRP A 57 -12.07 1.06 0.70
N MET A 58 -12.45 -0.20 0.82
CA MET A 58 -13.64 -0.76 0.18
C MET A 58 -14.90 -0.28 0.92
N PRO A 59 -15.87 0.37 0.24
CA PRO A 59 -17.04 0.96 0.90
C PRO A 59 -17.91 -0.02 1.71
N ASP A 60 -18.02 -1.27 1.26
CA ASP A 60 -18.88 -2.29 1.88
C ASP A 60 -18.13 -3.24 2.83
N ALA A 61 -16.89 -2.92 3.17
CA ALA A 61 -16.12 -3.64 4.19
C ALA A 61 -16.28 -2.98 5.57
N THR A 62 -16.32 -3.78 6.62
CA THR A 62 -16.18 -3.27 7.99
C THR A 62 -14.74 -2.78 8.17
N LEU A 63 -14.57 -1.47 8.28
CA LEU A 63 -13.25 -0.85 8.44
C LEU A 63 -12.75 -1.05 9.87
N ARG A 64 -11.61 -1.74 10.01
CA ARG A 64 -10.91 -1.94 11.29
C ARG A 64 -9.43 -1.67 11.10
N PRO A 65 -9.05 -0.39 10.86
CA PRO A 65 -7.69 -0.04 10.46
C PRO A 65 -6.67 -0.39 11.54
N LEU A 66 -5.57 -1.03 11.13
CA LEU A 66 -4.45 -1.31 12.03
C LEU A 66 -3.61 -0.05 12.26
N ALA A 67 -3.02 0.05 13.46
CA ALA A 67 -2.05 1.10 13.79
C ALA A 67 -0.59 0.64 13.61
N VAL A 68 -0.35 -0.66 13.49
CA VAL A 68 0.98 -1.30 13.41
C VAL A 68 0.97 -2.44 12.40
N ASN A 69 2.15 -3.01 12.14
CA ASN A 69 2.34 -4.19 11.26
C ASN A 69 2.03 -3.97 9.77
N PHE A 70 2.23 -2.76 9.26
CA PHE A 70 2.21 -2.46 7.83
C PHE A 70 3.22 -1.35 7.52
N THR A 71 3.46 -1.08 6.23
CA THR A 71 4.29 0.06 5.81
C THR A 71 3.42 1.08 5.07
N PRO A 72 3.23 2.29 5.64
CA PRO A 72 2.54 3.39 4.96
C PRO A 72 3.16 3.69 3.59
N GLY A 73 2.34 3.85 2.56
CA GLY A 73 2.78 4.13 1.18
C GLY A 73 3.70 3.06 0.58
N GLY A 74 3.69 1.84 1.11
CA GLY A 74 4.64 0.79 0.75
C GLY A 74 4.25 -0.03 -0.47
N LEU A 75 3.05 0.14 -1.01
CA LEU A 75 2.59 -0.58 -2.19
C LEU A 75 3.08 0.12 -3.46
N ARG A 76 3.83 -0.62 -4.29
CA ARG A 76 4.48 -0.13 -5.51
C ARG A 76 3.78 -0.59 -6.77
N GLU A 77 3.09 -1.73 -6.71
CA GLU A 77 2.31 -2.26 -7.81
C GLU A 77 0.97 -2.82 -7.31
N MET A 78 -0.04 -2.79 -8.16
CA MET A 78 -1.37 -3.33 -7.91
C MET A 78 -1.59 -4.55 -8.80
N ARG A 79 -0.86 -5.64 -8.53
CA ARG A 79 -0.91 -6.84 -9.39
C ARG A 79 -2.22 -7.60 -9.26
N GLY A 80 -2.83 -7.57 -8.07
CA GLY A 80 -4.08 -8.27 -7.82
C GLY A 80 -4.28 -8.60 -6.35
N LEU A 81 -5.02 -9.67 -6.10
CA LEU A 81 -5.36 -10.17 -4.77
C LEU A 81 -4.78 -11.56 -4.56
N VAL A 82 -4.13 -11.78 -3.42
CA VAL A 82 -3.64 -13.09 -3.00
C VAL A 82 -4.56 -13.68 -1.95
N LEU A 83 -5.06 -14.89 -2.21
CA LEU A 83 -5.91 -15.65 -1.30
C LEU A 83 -5.07 -16.41 -0.26
N HIS A 84 -5.44 -16.23 1.00
CA HIS A 84 -4.86 -16.91 2.16
C HIS A 84 -5.92 -17.66 2.98
N VAL A 85 -5.45 -18.52 3.89
CA VAL A 85 -6.24 -19.11 4.98
C VAL A 85 -5.45 -18.99 6.27
N GLN A 86 -6.15 -18.58 7.33
CA GLN A 86 -5.50 -18.21 8.60
C GLN A 86 -5.22 -19.37 9.56
N GLU A 87 -5.79 -20.57 9.28
CA GLU A 87 -5.79 -21.71 10.20
C GLU A 87 -6.45 -21.40 11.57
N GLY A 88 -7.65 -20.82 11.52
CA GLY A 88 -8.43 -20.37 12.68
C GLY A 88 -9.76 -19.75 12.24
N GLU A 89 -10.65 -19.38 13.16
CA GLU A 89 -12.02 -18.98 12.78
C GLU A 89 -12.38 -17.51 13.07
N ASN A 90 -11.69 -16.85 13.99
CA ASN A 90 -12.01 -15.48 14.42
C ASN A 90 -11.36 -14.41 13.54
N SER A 91 -11.83 -13.17 13.68
CA SER A 91 -11.16 -11.98 13.12
C SER A 91 -9.69 -11.94 13.55
N LEU A 92 -8.81 -11.53 12.63
CA LEU A 92 -7.37 -11.38 12.89
C LEU A 92 -7.01 -9.98 13.40
N HIS A 93 -7.97 -9.07 13.53
CA HIS A 93 -7.69 -7.70 13.92
C HIS A 93 -6.83 -7.63 15.18
N ASP A 94 -7.21 -8.36 16.23
CA ASP A 94 -6.51 -8.31 17.52
C ASP A 94 -5.11 -8.93 17.42
N HIS A 95 -4.97 -10.01 16.63
CA HIS A 95 -3.66 -10.60 16.36
C HIS A 95 -2.74 -9.65 15.59
N PHE A 96 -3.24 -9.03 14.51
CA PHE A 96 -2.46 -8.08 13.71
C PHE A 96 -2.26 -6.73 14.40
N SER A 97 -3.03 -6.42 15.44
CA SER A 97 -2.81 -5.24 16.30
C SER A 97 -1.68 -5.45 17.31
N ASP A 98 -1.25 -6.69 17.56
CA ASP A 98 -0.09 -6.98 18.40
C ASP A 98 1.21 -6.68 17.63
N PRO A 99 2.05 -5.71 18.04
CA PRO A 99 3.32 -5.45 17.38
C PRO A 99 4.24 -6.67 17.30
N ALA A 100 4.11 -7.66 18.19
CA ALA A 100 4.91 -8.87 18.15
C ALA A 100 4.55 -9.80 16.97
N ALA A 101 3.35 -9.66 16.38
CA ALA A 101 2.92 -10.50 15.26
C ALA A 101 3.81 -10.33 14.02
N GLN A 102 4.27 -9.10 13.77
CA GLN A 102 5.10 -8.76 12.59
C GLN A 102 4.47 -9.26 11.27
N ALA A 103 3.13 -9.28 11.20
CA ALA A 103 2.34 -9.74 10.09
C ALA A 103 1.01 -8.98 10.01
N SER A 104 0.45 -8.88 8.81
CA SER A 104 -0.89 -8.33 8.57
C SER A 104 -1.42 -8.76 7.21
N ALA A 105 -2.72 -8.57 6.98
CA ALA A 105 -3.35 -8.68 5.67
C ALA A 105 -4.19 -7.44 5.38
N HIS A 106 -4.52 -7.20 4.11
CA HIS A 106 -5.40 -6.07 3.75
C HIS A 106 -6.84 -6.36 4.16
N PHE A 107 -7.31 -7.58 3.89
CA PHE A 107 -8.68 -8.01 4.17
C PHE A 107 -8.72 -9.30 4.99
N TRP A 108 -9.86 -9.51 5.65
CA TRP A 108 -10.25 -10.78 6.23
C TRP A 108 -11.71 -11.11 5.88
N VAL A 109 -11.99 -12.40 5.67
CA VAL A 109 -13.35 -12.89 5.37
C VAL A 109 -13.78 -14.00 6.34
N SER A 110 -14.87 -13.77 7.06
CA SER A 110 -15.48 -14.73 7.99
C SER A 110 -16.10 -15.94 7.25
N GLN A 111 -16.48 -17.00 7.97
CA GLN A 111 -17.20 -18.13 7.35
C GLN A 111 -18.58 -17.71 6.83
N SER A 112 -19.17 -16.66 7.43
CA SER A 112 -20.45 -16.06 7.04
C SER A 112 -20.35 -15.05 5.88
N GLY A 113 -19.14 -14.74 5.40
CA GLY A 113 -18.90 -13.77 4.33
C GLY A 113 -18.84 -12.31 4.81
N GLU A 114 -18.66 -12.06 6.10
CA GLU A 114 -18.34 -10.72 6.58
C GLU A 114 -16.93 -10.35 6.09
N ILE A 115 -16.79 -9.13 5.57
CA ILE A 115 -15.51 -8.59 5.10
C ILE A 115 -15.05 -7.55 6.09
N GLU A 116 -13.87 -7.75 6.65
CA GLU A 116 -13.13 -6.70 7.36
C GLU A 116 -11.97 -6.21 6.50
N GLN A 117 -11.68 -4.90 6.53
CA GLN A 117 -10.47 -4.34 5.95
C GLN A 117 -9.61 -3.70 7.03
N TYR A 118 -8.33 -4.08 7.05
CA TYR A 118 -7.37 -3.74 8.09
C TYR A 118 -6.29 -2.77 7.61
N VAL A 119 -5.85 -2.91 6.36
CA VAL A 119 -4.80 -2.10 5.76
C VAL A 119 -5.34 -1.43 4.50
N SER A 120 -5.03 -0.15 4.34
CA SER A 120 -5.30 0.62 3.14
C SER A 120 -4.72 -0.10 1.91
N ALA A 121 -5.45 -0.08 0.79
CA ALA A 121 -4.96 -0.65 -0.45
C ALA A 121 -3.73 0.06 -1.03
N HIS A 122 -3.37 1.24 -0.53
CA HIS A 122 -2.15 1.96 -0.95
C HIS A 122 -0.95 1.69 -0.02
N ASP A 123 -1.19 1.04 1.11
CA ASP A 123 -0.17 0.65 2.07
C ASP A 123 0.27 -0.79 1.82
N ARG A 124 1.44 -1.15 2.37
CA ARG A 124 1.96 -2.50 2.26
C ARG A 124 1.66 -3.30 3.52
N ALA A 125 0.67 -4.19 3.45
CA ALA A 125 0.51 -5.25 4.45
C ALA A 125 1.71 -6.22 4.45
N TRP A 126 1.93 -6.91 5.56
CA TRP A 126 3.04 -7.84 5.75
C TRP A 126 2.55 -9.29 5.69
N ALA A 127 2.13 -9.74 4.51
CA ALA A 127 1.37 -10.99 4.33
C ALA A 127 2.14 -12.13 3.61
N GLN A 128 2.94 -11.82 2.58
CA GLN A 128 3.52 -12.80 1.65
C GLN A 128 4.97 -12.47 1.25
N GLY A 129 5.81 -12.03 2.19
CA GLY A 129 7.24 -11.81 1.96
C GLY A 129 7.54 -10.80 0.85
N THR A 130 8.34 -11.19 -0.15
CA THR A 130 8.74 -10.28 -1.24
C THR A 130 7.59 -9.82 -2.13
N GLY A 131 6.43 -10.48 -2.06
CA GLY A 131 5.22 -10.07 -2.78
C GLY A 131 4.50 -8.87 -2.17
N ASN A 132 4.78 -8.54 -0.91
CA ASN A 132 4.09 -7.48 -0.16
C ASN A 132 4.02 -6.13 -0.91
N PRO A 133 5.07 -5.64 -1.60
CA PRO A 133 5.01 -4.35 -2.30
C PRO A 133 4.17 -4.38 -3.58
N SER A 134 3.62 -5.52 -4.01
CA SER A 134 3.00 -5.64 -5.34
C SER A 134 1.60 -6.24 -5.35
N TRP A 135 1.13 -6.73 -4.20
CA TRP A 135 -0.09 -7.53 -4.10
C TRP A 135 -0.91 -7.13 -2.88
N LEU A 136 -2.23 -7.08 -3.06
CA LEU A 136 -3.15 -7.08 -1.93
C LEU A 136 -3.35 -8.52 -1.42
N SER A 137 -3.81 -8.65 -0.18
CA SER A 137 -3.96 -9.94 0.51
C SER A 137 -5.31 -10.03 1.20
N VAL A 138 -5.91 -11.22 1.15
CA VAL A 138 -7.13 -11.55 1.89
C VAL A 138 -6.92 -12.85 2.68
N GLU A 139 -7.05 -12.75 3.99
CA GLU A 139 -7.14 -13.91 4.87
C GLU A 139 -8.58 -14.43 4.89
N THR A 140 -8.74 -15.74 4.89
CA THR A 140 -10.06 -16.38 5.05
C THR A 140 -10.06 -17.21 6.32
N SER A 141 -11.12 -17.07 7.11
CA SER A 141 -11.35 -17.95 8.25
C SER A 141 -11.56 -19.41 7.82
N GLY A 142 -11.20 -20.31 8.72
CA GLY A 142 -11.16 -21.75 8.53
C GLY A 142 -9.74 -22.29 8.38
N PHE A 143 -9.65 -23.46 7.76
CA PHE A 143 -8.46 -24.31 7.72
C PHE A 143 -8.22 -24.77 6.28
N ALA A 144 -6.96 -24.99 5.89
CA ALA A 144 -6.62 -25.48 4.55
C ALA A 144 -7.25 -26.85 4.23
N SER A 145 -7.61 -27.61 5.26
CA SER A 145 -8.28 -28.92 5.19
C SER A 145 -9.79 -28.83 4.88
N ARG A 146 -10.35 -27.62 4.77
CA ARG A 146 -11.76 -27.39 4.44
C ARG A 146 -11.88 -26.41 3.27
N PRO A 147 -12.84 -26.62 2.34
CA PRO A 147 -13.12 -25.65 1.29
C PRO A 147 -13.60 -24.31 1.88
N LEU A 148 -13.55 -23.26 1.07
CA LEU A 148 -14.25 -22.00 1.33
C LEU A 148 -15.76 -22.26 1.33
N THR A 149 -16.48 -21.57 2.20
CA THR A 149 -17.95 -21.52 2.12
C THR A 149 -18.39 -20.76 0.88
N ALA A 150 -19.63 -20.96 0.42
CA ALA A 150 -20.19 -20.18 -0.68
C ALA A 150 -20.21 -18.66 -0.39
N GLN A 151 -20.40 -18.28 0.89
CA GLN A 151 -20.36 -16.89 1.34
C GLN A 151 -18.94 -16.31 1.28
N GLN A 152 -17.91 -17.10 1.62
CA GLN A 152 -16.52 -16.71 1.45
C GLN A 152 -16.15 -16.53 -0.02
N VAL A 153 -16.54 -17.47 -0.89
CA VAL A 153 -16.32 -17.34 -2.34
C VAL A 153 -16.94 -16.05 -2.88
N ASP A 154 -18.19 -15.76 -2.50
CA ASP A 154 -18.88 -14.53 -2.90
C ASP A 154 -18.19 -13.26 -2.42
N SER A 155 -17.72 -13.26 -1.17
CA SER A 155 -17.09 -12.11 -0.53
C SER A 155 -15.71 -11.82 -1.10
N VAL A 156 -14.90 -12.86 -1.33
CA VAL A 156 -13.61 -12.72 -2.01
C VAL A 156 -13.82 -12.24 -3.45
N ALA A 157 -14.86 -12.73 -4.14
CA ALA A 157 -15.22 -12.23 -5.47
C ALA A 157 -15.63 -10.75 -5.43
N ARG A 158 -16.33 -10.30 -4.38
CA ARG A 158 -16.70 -8.88 -4.21
C ARG A 158 -15.47 -7.98 -4.00
N ILE A 159 -14.52 -8.40 -3.16
CA ILE A 159 -13.23 -7.70 -2.98
C ILE A 159 -12.49 -7.62 -4.32
N TYR A 160 -12.46 -8.73 -5.05
CA TYR A 160 -11.78 -8.80 -6.33
C TYR A 160 -12.40 -7.86 -7.37
N ALA A 161 -13.73 -7.83 -7.48
CA ALA A 161 -14.45 -6.94 -8.38
C ALA A 161 -14.24 -5.47 -8.03
N TRP A 162 -14.18 -5.13 -6.73
CA TRP A 162 -13.81 -3.80 -6.28
C TRP A 162 -12.39 -3.44 -6.75
N GLY A 163 -11.40 -4.32 -6.58
CA GLY A 163 -10.04 -4.05 -7.07
C GLY A 163 -9.92 -4.02 -8.60
N MET A 164 -10.78 -4.73 -9.34
CA MET A 164 -10.89 -4.52 -10.79
C MET A 164 -11.33 -3.09 -11.11
N ALA A 165 -12.41 -2.62 -10.48
CA ALA A 165 -12.97 -1.30 -10.72
C ALA A 165 -12.02 -0.15 -10.27
N GLN A 166 -11.34 -0.31 -9.14
CA GLN A 166 -10.51 0.74 -8.55
C GLN A 166 -9.04 0.68 -8.96
N HIS A 167 -8.53 -0.50 -9.33
CA HIS A 167 -7.10 -0.72 -9.50
C HIS A 167 -6.73 -1.39 -10.83
N GLY A 168 -7.72 -1.73 -11.67
CA GLY A 168 -7.49 -2.28 -12.99
C GLY A 168 -6.90 -3.70 -12.97
N TRP A 169 -7.27 -4.50 -11.97
CA TRP A 169 -6.90 -5.92 -11.94
C TRP A 169 -7.54 -6.67 -13.12
N PRO A 170 -6.81 -7.55 -13.81
CA PRO A 170 -7.38 -8.37 -14.88
C PRO A 170 -8.27 -9.47 -14.31
N LEU A 171 -9.28 -9.95 -15.04
CA LEU A 171 -10.18 -11.02 -14.59
C LEU A 171 -9.63 -12.43 -14.92
N GLU A 172 -8.45 -12.73 -14.40
CA GLU A 172 -7.70 -13.95 -14.69
C GLU A 172 -6.96 -14.47 -13.44
N PRO A 173 -6.64 -15.78 -13.37
CA PRO A 173 -5.81 -16.31 -12.30
C PRO A 173 -4.34 -15.91 -12.50
N ALA A 174 -3.64 -15.65 -11.40
CA ALA A 174 -2.19 -15.53 -11.38
C ALA A 174 -1.56 -16.84 -10.89
N SER A 175 -0.61 -17.38 -11.66
CA SER A 175 0.11 -18.60 -11.32
C SER A 175 1.54 -18.37 -10.84
N THR A 176 2.04 -17.13 -10.93
CA THR A 176 3.39 -16.75 -10.52
C THR A 176 3.41 -15.39 -9.81
N PRO A 177 4.44 -15.10 -9.00
CA PRO A 177 4.58 -13.80 -8.33
C PRO A 177 4.68 -12.60 -9.27
N GLN A 178 5.16 -12.81 -10.50
CA GLN A 178 5.28 -11.78 -11.55
C GLN A 178 3.99 -11.62 -12.37
N GLY A 179 3.00 -12.49 -12.17
CA GLY A 179 1.69 -12.40 -12.80
C GLY A 179 0.86 -11.23 -12.29
N ARG A 180 -0.40 -11.21 -12.73
CA ARG A 180 -1.45 -10.28 -12.28
C ARG A 180 -2.76 -11.06 -12.18
N GLY A 181 -3.68 -10.58 -11.35
CA GLY A 181 -5.01 -11.15 -11.19
C GLY A 181 -5.26 -11.81 -9.82
N LEU A 182 -5.96 -12.95 -9.79
CA LEU A 182 -6.24 -13.67 -8.54
C LEU A 182 -5.15 -14.72 -8.29
N GLY A 183 -4.28 -14.46 -7.31
CA GLY A 183 -3.21 -15.36 -6.90
C GLY A 183 -3.51 -16.13 -5.62
N ILE A 184 -2.60 -17.04 -5.27
CA ILE A 184 -2.59 -17.78 -4.00
C ILE A 184 -1.22 -17.68 -3.35
N HIS A 185 -1.15 -17.70 -2.02
CA HIS A 185 0.13 -17.49 -1.31
C HIS A 185 1.23 -18.46 -1.77
N ARG A 186 0.91 -19.76 -1.91
CA ARG A 186 1.83 -20.81 -2.37
C ARG A 186 2.59 -20.47 -3.65
N MET A 187 2.03 -19.68 -4.56
CA MET A 187 2.68 -19.36 -5.84
C MET A 187 4.01 -18.60 -5.64
N GLY A 188 4.20 -17.97 -4.48
CA GLY A 188 5.40 -17.29 -4.04
C GLY A 188 6.61 -18.17 -3.75
N GLY A 189 6.40 -19.48 -3.53
CA GLY A 189 7.47 -20.39 -3.16
C GLY A 189 8.31 -19.87 -1.98
N ARG A 190 9.63 -20.06 -2.05
CA ARG A 190 10.57 -19.71 -0.97
C ARG A 190 10.61 -18.20 -0.68
N ASP A 191 10.46 -17.36 -1.70
CA ASP A 191 10.58 -15.91 -1.55
C ASP A 191 9.42 -15.30 -0.77
N TRP A 192 8.29 -16.02 -0.69
CA TRP A 192 7.13 -15.67 0.13
C TRP A 192 7.06 -16.52 1.40
N GLY A 193 8.16 -17.16 1.81
CA GLY A 193 8.25 -17.92 3.06
C GLY A 193 8.01 -19.43 2.93
N GLY A 194 7.72 -19.95 1.73
CA GLY A 194 7.59 -21.39 1.49
C GLY A 194 6.28 -22.02 2.01
N HIS A 195 5.25 -21.21 2.25
CA HIS A 195 3.97 -21.67 2.78
C HIS A 195 3.15 -22.47 1.75
N SER A 196 2.37 -23.44 2.24
CA SER A 196 1.41 -24.22 1.45
C SER A 196 0.02 -23.58 1.35
N CYS A 197 -0.19 -22.46 2.05
CA CYS A 197 -1.40 -21.65 2.06
C CYS A 197 -1.88 -21.28 0.63
N PRO A 198 -3.19 -21.33 0.33
CA PRO A 198 -4.32 -21.69 1.20
C PRO A 198 -4.65 -23.20 1.22
N GLY A 199 -3.72 -24.05 0.77
CA GLY A 199 -3.95 -25.49 0.60
C GLY A 199 -4.69 -25.85 -0.68
N PRO A 200 -4.69 -27.14 -1.07
CA PRO A 200 -5.20 -27.57 -2.36
C PRO A 200 -6.72 -27.37 -2.52
N LEU A 201 -7.51 -27.59 -1.46
CA LEU A 201 -8.98 -27.49 -1.53
C LEU A 201 -9.42 -26.06 -1.84
N ARG A 202 -8.87 -25.07 -1.12
CA ARG A 202 -9.20 -23.65 -1.33
C ARG A 202 -8.58 -23.11 -2.62
N SER A 203 -7.37 -23.57 -2.98
CA SER A 203 -6.74 -23.19 -4.25
C SER A 203 -7.57 -23.64 -5.46
N ALA A 204 -8.21 -24.81 -5.39
CA ALA A 204 -9.08 -25.31 -6.46
C ALA A 204 -10.30 -24.41 -6.71
N GLN A 205 -10.71 -23.59 -5.73
CA GLN A 205 -11.87 -22.71 -5.84
C GLN A 205 -11.55 -21.32 -6.45
N ALA A 206 -10.30 -21.07 -6.89
CA ALA A 206 -9.96 -19.82 -7.58
C ALA A 206 -10.84 -19.60 -8.83
N GLY A 207 -11.17 -20.68 -9.55
CA GLY A 207 -12.09 -20.64 -10.69
C GLY A 207 -13.53 -20.27 -10.28
N GLU A 208 -14.00 -20.76 -9.14
CA GLU A 208 -15.32 -20.43 -8.58
C GLU A 208 -15.42 -18.95 -8.19
N ILE A 209 -14.37 -18.40 -7.57
CA ILE A 209 -14.28 -16.98 -7.21
C ILE A 209 -14.36 -16.12 -8.48
N LEU A 210 -13.52 -16.38 -9.48
CA LEU A 210 -13.52 -15.61 -10.74
C LEU A 210 -14.84 -15.80 -11.52
N GLY A 211 -15.48 -16.97 -11.40
CA GLY A 211 -16.83 -17.22 -11.93
C GLY A 211 -17.90 -16.38 -11.24
N ALA A 212 -17.83 -16.25 -9.91
CA ALA A 212 -18.71 -15.38 -9.13
C ALA A 212 -18.52 -13.89 -9.50
N VAL A 213 -17.27 -13.45 -9.72
CA VAL A 213 -17.00 -12.10 -10.25
C VAL A 213 -17.73 -11.90 -11.59
N ARG A 214 -17.53 -12.83 -12.53
CA ARG A 214 -18.15 -12.76 -13.87
C ARG A 214 -19.67 -12.67 -13.83
N THR A 215 -20.31 -13.42 -12.94
CA THR A 215 -21.76 -13.60 -12.95
C THR A 215 -22.50 -12.60 -12.08
N LYS A 216 -21.88 -12.08 -11.02
CA LYS A 216 -22.55 -11.22 -10.02
C LYS A 216 -22.05 -9.79 -10.00
N TYR A 217 -20.80 -9.57 -10.41
CA TYR A 217 -20.11 -8.30 -10.20
C TYR A 217 -19.54 -7.67 -11.48
N SER A 218 -19.69 -8.32 -12.64
CA SER A 218 -19.37 -7.69 -13.93
C SER A 218 -20.30 -6.50 -14.19
N ARG A 219 -19.72 -5.32 -14.31
CA ARG A 219 -20.35 -4.12 -14.89
C ARG A 219 -19.42 -3.56 -15.95
#